data_AF-A0A3S4FZH5-F1
#
_entry.id   AF-A0A3S4FZH5-F1
#
_cell.length_a   1.000
_cell.length_b   1.000
_cell.length_c   1.000
_cell.angle_alpha   90.00
_cell.angle_beta   90.00
_cell.angle_gamma   90.00
#
_symmetry.space_group_name_H-M   'P 1'
#
loop_
_entity.id
_entity.type
_entity.pdbx_description
1 polymer ?
#
loop_
_entity_poly.entity_id
_entity_poly.type
_entity_poly.pdbx_seq_one_letter_code
_entity_poly.pdbx_strand_id
1 'polypeptide(L)' 'MTQQQVAYALGTPMMSDPFGTNTWFYVFRQQPGHENVTQQTLTLTFNSSGVLTNIDNKPALTK' A
#
# COMPACT_ATOMS: atom_id res chain seq x y z
N MET A 1 -12.77 6.12 -5.56
CA MET A 1 -11.72 6.84 -4.79
C MET A 1 -10.64 7.30 -5.73
N THR A 2 -10.24 8.57 -5.69
CA THR A 2 -9.11 9.07 -6.49
C THR A 2 -7.79 8.92 -5.73
N GLN A 3 -6.67 8.92 -6.43
CA GLN A 3 -5.33 8.96 -5.84
C GLN A 3 -5.19 10.05 -4.76
N GLN A 4 -5.75 11.25 -5.00
CA GLN A 4 -5.73 12.34 -4.01
C GLN A 4 -6.51 12.01 -2.73
N GLN A 5 -7.67 11.37 -2.83
CA GLN A 5 -8.45 10.97 -1.66
C GLN A 5 -7.74 9.91 -0.84
N VAL A 6 -7.08 8.96 -1.53
CA VAL A 6 -6.25 7.95 -0.87
C VAL A 6 -5.04 8.59 -0.19
N ALA A 7 -4.36 9.51 -0.87
CA ALA A 7 -3.22 10.24 -0.31
C ALA A 7 -3.62 11.10 0.90
N TYR A 8 -4.83 11.64 0.92
CA TYR A 8 -5.35 12.37 2.06
C TYR A 8 -5.62 11.46 3.27
N ALA A 9 -6.11 10.24 3.06
CA ALA A 9 -6.45 9.31 4.13
C ALA A 9 -5.24 8.53 4.67
N LEU A 10 -4.33 8.10 3.79
CA LEU A 10 -3.21 7.20 4.10
C LEU A 10 -1.84 7.83 3.92
N GLY A 11 -1.76 9.07 3.44
CA GLY A 11 -0.52 9.73 3.04
C GLY A 11 -0.09 9.39 1.61
N THR A 12 0.90 10.13 1.10
CA THR A 12 1.52 9.80 -0.20
C THR A 12 2.21 8.44 -0.14
N PRO A 13 2.04 7.59 -1.16
CA PRO A 13 2.67 6.28 -1.17
C PRO A 13 4.19 6.41 -1.13
N MET A 14 4.85 5.50 -0.43
CA MET A 14 6.32 5.47 -0.39
C MET A 14 6.92 5.02 -1.72
N MET A 15 6.17 4.27 -2.52
CA MET A 15 6.61 3.75 -3.81
C MET A 15 5.45 3.71 -4.81
N SER A 16 5.69 4.27 -5.98
CA SER A 16 4.86 4.10 -7.18
C SER A 16 5.59 3.25 -8.20
N ASP A 17 4.88 2.35 -8.87
CA ASP A 17 5.44 1.52 -9.94
C ASP A 17 6.00 2.38 -11.10
N PRO A 18 7.30 2.25 -11.46
CA PRO A 18 7.92 3.04 -12.53
C PRO A 18 7.47 2.62 -13.94
N PHE A 19 6.79 1.49 -14.11
CA PHE A 19 6.35 0.94 -15.39
C PHE A 19 4.92 1.37 -15.79
N GLY A 20 4.34 2.35 -15.09
CA GLY A 20 3.06 2.95 -15.46
C GLY A 20 1.83 2.19 -14.96
N THR A 21 1.99 1.16 -14.13
CA THR A 21 0.88 0.35 -13.59
C THR A 21 0.04 1.08 -12.54
N ASN A 22 0.22 2.40 -12.33
CA ASN A 22 -0.46 3.24 -11.34
C ASN A 22 -0.77 2.47 -10.04
N THR A 23 0.22 1.74 -9.53
CA THR A 23 0.07 0.89 -8.35
C THR A 23 0.85 1.50 -7.21
N TRP A 24 0.19 1.64 -6.08
CA TRP A 24 0.73 2.21 -4.86
C TRP A 24 0.89 1.12 -3.81
N PHE A 25 2.07 1.06 -3.21
CA PHE A 25 2.38 0.10 -2.17
C PHE A 25 2.51 0.82 -0.82
N TYR A 26 1.69 0.41 0.14
CA TYR A 26 1.75 0.82 1.53
C TYR A 26 2.23 -0.36 2.37
N VAL A 27 3.52 -0.37 2.68
CA VAL A 27 4.14 -1.42 3.50
C VAL A 27 4.27 -0.92 4.92
N PHE A 28 3.52 -1.51 5.83
CA PHE A 28 3.68 -1.29 7.26
C PHE A 28 4.51 -2.44 7.83
N ARG A 29 5.73 -2.14 8.29
CA ARG A 29 6.65 -3.12 8.85
C ARG A 29 7.04 -2.68 10.25
N GLN A 30 6.83 -3.56 11.22
CA GLN A 30 7.21 -3.32 12.61
C GLN A 30 8.07 -4.49 13.10
N GLN A 31 9.19 -4.15 13.73
CA GLN A 31 10.05 -5.11 14.39
C GLN A 31 10.34 -4.58 15.80
N PRO A 32 9.49 -4.91 16.80
CA PRO A 32 9.78 -4.63 18.19
C PRO A 32 11.03 -5.40 18.62
N GLY A 33 11.84 -4.82 19.51
CA GLY A 33 13.12 -5.40 19.90
C GLY A 33 13.02 -6.87 20.33
N HIS A 34 13.80 -7.74 19.69
CA HIS A 34 13.80 -9.21 19.88
C HIS A 34 12.47 -9.94 19.59
N GLU A 35 11.45 -9.27 19.04
CA GLU A 35 10.20 -9.91 18.63
C GLU A 35 10.18 -10.24 17.13
N ASN A 36 9.21 -11.07 16.73
CA ASN A 36 9.00 -11.42 15.34
C ASN A 36 8.61 -10.18 14.52
N VAL A 37 9.16 -10.09 13.30
CA VAL A 37 8.79 -9.04 12.34
C VAL A 37 7.34 -9.23 11.94
N THR A 38 6.53 -8.19 12.11
CA THR A 38 5.19 -8.11 11.52
C THR A 38 5.25 -7.19 10.31
N GLN A 39 4.67 -7.65 9.20
CA GLN A 39 4.61 -6.87 7.97
C GLN A 39 3.23 -6.99 7.34
N GLN A 40 2.52 -5.88 7.26
CA GLN A 40 1.28 -5.77 6.51
C GLN A 40 1.53 -4.99 5.22
N THR A 41 1.06 -5.53 4.11
CA THR A 41 1.23 -4.89 2.80
C THR A 41 -0.13 -4.59 2.20
N LEU A 42 -0.42 -3.31 1.97
CA LEU A 42 -1.60 -2.86 1.27
C LEU A 42 -1.19 -2.39 -0.13
N THR A 43 -1.72 -3.05 -1.15
CA THR A 43 -1.49 -2.74 -2.55
C THR A 43 -2.76 -2.12 -3.13
N LEU A 44 -2.62 -0.91 -3.67
CA LEU A 44 -3.71 -0.18 -4.30
C LEU A 44 -3.41 -0.02 -5.78
N THR A 45 -4.29 -0.53 -6.63
CA THR A 45 -4.16 -0.38 -8.08
C THR A 45 -5.16 0.66 -8.57
N PHE A 46 -4.67 1.62 -9.34
CA PHE A 46 -5.48 2.65 -9.97
C PHE A 46 -5.48 2.46 -11.48
N ASN A 47 -6.57 2.88 -12.13
CA ASN A 47 -6.62 2.94 -13.59
C ASN A 47 -5.87 4.16 -14.14
N SER A 48 -5.81 4.26 -15.47
CA SER A 48 -5.20 5.39 -16.18
C SER A 48 -5.85 6.74 -15.87
N SER A 49 -7.10 6.74 -15.39
CA SER A 49 -7.83 7.94 -14.96
C SER A 49 -7.58 8.31 -13.49
N GLY A 50 -6.68 7.60 -12.78
CA GLY A 50 -6.34 7.88 -11.38
C GLY A 50 -7.41 7.45 -10.38
N VAL A 51 -8.32 6.55 -10.79
CA VAL A 51 -9.39 5.99 -9.94
C VAL A 51 -8.99 4.61 -9.44
N LEU A 52 -9.17 4.38 -8.15
CA LEU A 52 -8.87 3.12 -7.47
C LEU A 52 -9.76 2.00 -8.03
N THR A 53 -9.14 0.94 -8.55
CA THR A 53 -9.82 -0.22 -9.13
C THR A 53 -9.62 -1.49 -8.32
N ASN A 54 -8.52 -1.63 -7.59
CA ASN A 54 -8.23 -2.81 -6.78
C ASN A 54 -7.58 -2.44 -5.45
N ILE A 55 -7.92 -3.18 -4.41
CA ILE A 55 -7.37 -3.08 -3.06
C ILE A 55 -7.02 -4.50 -2.61
N ASP A 56 -5.73 -4.78 -2.51
CA ASP A 56 -5.21 -6.04 -2.00
C ASP A 56 -4.56 -5.78 -0.63
N ASN A 57 -5.15 -6.34 0.42
CA ASN A 57 -4.63 -6.25 1.78
C ASN A 57 -4.05 -7.61 2.18
N LYS A 58 -2.73 -7.68 2.28
CA LYS A 58 -2.01 -8.82 2.83
C LYS A 58 -1.76 -8.56 4.31
N PRO A 59 -2.55 -9.16 5.22
CA PRO A 59 -2.34 -9.00 6.64
C PRO A 59 -0.99 -9.56 7.05
N ALA A 60 -0.49 -9.11 8.20
CA ALA A 60 0.74 -9.64 8.76
C ALA A 60 0.65 -11.16 8.91
N LEU A 61 1.69 -11.84 8.44
CA LEU A 61 1.89 -13.27 8.69
C LEU A 61 2.11 -13.45 10.19
N THR A 62 1.02 -13.66 10.93
CA THR A 62 1.07 -14.21 12.28
C THR A 62 1.53 -15.66 12.16
N LYS A 63 2.73 -15.96 12.67
CA LYS A 63 3.13 -17.34 12.94
C LYS A 63 2.33 -17.90 14.11
#